data_AF-A0A706BK46-F1
#
_entry.id   AF-A0A706BK46-F1
#
_cell.length_a   1.000
_cell.length_b   1.000
_cell.length_c   1.000
_cell.angle_alpha   90.00
_cell.angle_beta   90.00
_cell.angle_gamma   90.00
#
_symmetry.space_group_name_H-M   'P 1'
#
loop_
_entity.id
_entity.type
_entity.pdbx_description
1 polymer ?
#
loop_
_entity_poly.entity_id
_entity_poly.type
_entity_poly.pdbx_seq_one_letter_code
_entity_poly.pdbx_strand_id
1 'polypeptide(L)'
;SMAPTIEPGDLIFVDISINQFDGDGIYVFGFDDKIYVKRLQMIPDKLLVISDNTNYREWSITKDNECRFGVFGKVLISQTQSLKRHN
;
A
#
# COMPACT_ATOMS: atom_id res chain seq x y z
N SER A 1 3.46 -5.92 -7.37
CA SER A 1 4.40 -6.20 -6.26
C SER A 1 3.70 -6.57 -4.95
N MET A 2 2.38 -6.78 -4.95
CA MET A 2 1.61 -7.18 -3.77
C MET A 2 1.00 -8.58 -3.91
N ALA A 3 1.24 -9.29 -5.02
CA ALA A 3 0.83 -10.68 -5.18
C ALA A 3 1.52 -11.57 -4.13
N PRO A 4 0.80 -12.49 -3.46
CA PRO A 4 -0.55 -12.96 -3.83
C PRO A 4 -1.72 -12.20 -3.19
N THR A 5 -1.46 -11.21 -2.32
CA THR A 5 -2.52 -10.50 -1.58
C THR A 5 -3.34 -9.57 -2.48
N ILE A 6 -2.69 -8.92 -3.45
CA ILE A 6 -3.34 -8.11 -4.48
C ILE A 6 -2.71 -8.48 -5.82
N GLU A 7 -3.50 -9.09 -6.69
CA GLU A 7 -3.10 -9.51 -8.02
C GLU A 7 -3.26 -8.36 -9.04
N PRO A 8 -2.49 -8.37 -10.15
CA PRO A 8 -2.72 -7.44 -11.24
C PRO A 8 -4.14 -7.54 -11.78
N GLY A 9 -4.87 -6.42 -11.77
CA GLY A 9 -6.27 -6.35 -12.24
C GLY A 9 -7.33 -6.48 -11.15
N ASP A 10 -6.93 -6.77 -9.90
CA ASP A 10 -7.84 -6.72 -8.76
C ASP A 10 -8.40 -5.30 -8.56
N LEU A 11 -9.68 -5.23 -8.17
CA LEU A 11 -10.24 -4.00 -7.58
C LEU A 11 -9.79 -3.93 -6.13
N ILE A 12 -9.38 -2.75 -5.67
CA ILE A 12 -9.10 -2.49 -4.26
C ILE A 12 -10.06 -1.42 -3.73
N PHE A 13 -10.60 -1.66 -2.55
CA PHE A 13 -11.48 -0.72 -1.86
C PHE A 13 -10.68 0.01 -0.80
N VAL A 14 -10.70 1.33 -0.87
CA VAL A 14 -9.84 2.21 -0.08
C VAL A 14 -10.72 3.13 0.76
N ASP A 15 -10.49 3.14 2.07
CA ASP A 15 -11.05 4.14 2.97
C ASP A 15 -10.20 5.42 2.89
N ILE A 16 -10.77 6.46 2.28
CA ILE A 16 -10.13 7.77 2.09
C ILE A 16 -10.27 8.70 3.30
N SER A 17 -11.05 8.32 4.32
CA SER A 17 -11.13 9.08 5.57
C SER A 17 -9.83 8.95 6.39
N ILE A 18 -9.04 7.90 6.14
CA ILE A 18 -7.75 7.64 6.75
C ILE A 18 -6.65 8.29 5.89
N ASN A 19 -6.24 9.50 6.27
CA ASN A 19 -5.21 10.29 5.57
C ASN A 19 -3.86 10.33 6.31
N GLN A 20 -3.68 9.45 7.30
CA GLN A 20 -2.45 9.26 8.06
C GLN A 20 -2.29 7.79 8.42
N PHE A 21 -1.10 7.39 8.89
CA PHE A 21 -0.90 6.03 9.39
C PHE A 21 -1.74 5.81 10.66
N ASP A 22 -2.61 4.80 10.67
CA ASP A 22 -3.52 4.48 11.77
C ASP A 22 -3.29 3.06 12.35
N GLY A 23 -2.15 2.45 12.00
CA GLY A 23 -1.76 1.10 12.41
C GLY A 23 -1.36 0.21 11.24
N ASP A 24 -0.83 -0.98 11.54
CA ASP A 24 -0.33 -1.89 10.53
C ASP A 24 -1.43 -2.30 9.53
N GLY A 25 -1.11 -2.31 8.24
CA GLY A 25 -2.09 -2.56 7.19
C GLY A 25 -1.57 -2.25 5.80
N ILE A 26 -2.43 -2.38 4.79
CA ILE A 26 -2.10 -2.00 3.41
C ILE A 26 -2.65 -0.60 3.16
N TYR A 27 -1.84 0.26 2.56
CA TYR A 27 -2.20 1.65 2.30
C TYR A 27 -1.93 2.04 0.86
N VAL A 28 -2.69 3.04 0.41
CA VAL A 28 -2.36 3.87 -0.74
C VAL A 28 -1.67 5.12 -0.21
N PHE A 29 -0.44 5.38 -0.65
CA PHE A 29 0.34 6.53 -0.19
C PHE A 29 1.27 7.06 -1.28
N GLY A 30 1.68 8.31 -1.12
CA GLY A 30 2.68 8.99 -1.92
C GLY A 30 4.06 8.92 -1.28
N PHE A 31 5.09 8.75 -2.10
CA PHE A 31 6.49 8.98 -1.74
C PHE A 31 7.27 9.41 -2.98
N ASP A 32 7.94 10.57 -2.96
CA ASP A 32 8.67 11.12 -4.13
C ASP A 32 7.83 11.19 -5.41
N ASP A 33 6.68 11.86 -5.36
CA ASP A 33 5.77 12.04 -6.50
C ASP A 33 5.26 10.73 -7.13
N LYS A 34 5.43 9.60 -6.45
CA LYS A 34 4.95 8.28 -6.87
C LYS A 34 3.91 7.77 -5.90
N ILE A 35 2.91 7.07 -6.44
CA ILE A 35 1.87 6.41 -5.67
C ILE A 35 2.23 4.94 -5.49
N TYR A 36 2.08 4.46 -4.27
CA TYR A 36 2.35 3.10 -3.87
C TYR A 36 1.13 2.46 -3.23
N VAL A 37 0.98 1.16 -3.45
CA VAL A 37 0.13 0.28 -2.65
C VAL A 37 1.06 -0.73 -1.98
N LYS A 38 1.26 -0.59 -0.66
CA LYS A 38 2.15 -1.44 0.13
C LYS A 38 1.61 -1.68 1.52
N ARG A 39 2.13 -2.73 2.16
CA ARG A 39 1.93 -2.94 3.59
C ARG A 39 2.84 -2.00 4.36
N LEU A 40 2.25 -1.19 5.22
CA LEU A 40 2.94 -0.34 6.16
C LEU A 40 2.93 -1.03 7.52
N GLN A 41 4.09 -1.09 8.17
CA GLN A 41 4.25 -1.65 9.51
C GLN A 41 5.14 -0.73 10.34
N MET A 42 4.66 -0.32 11.52
CA MET A 42 5.49 0.43 12.44
C MET A 42 6.40 -0.52 13.23
N ILE A 43 7.70 -0.26 13.18
CA ILE A 43 8.65 -0.83 14.13
C ILE A 43 9.25 0.33 14.95
N PRO A 44 9.95 0.10 16.07
CA PRO A 44 10.18 1.11 17.10
C PRO A 44 10.56 2.52 16.62
N ASP A 45 11.44 2.63 15.61
CA ASP A 45 11.94 3.92 15.13
C ASP A 45 11.69 4.19 13.63
N LYS A 46 10.97 3.31 12.92
CA LYS A 46 10.77 3.48 11.48
C LYS A 46 9.49 2.81 10.97
N LEU A 47 8.94 3.38 9.92
CA LEU A 47 7.82 2.81 9.19
C LEU A 47 8.36 1.94 8.05
N LEU A 48 8.15 0.63 8.13
CA LEU A 48 8.52 -0.31 7.09
C LEU A 48 7.49 -0.27 5.95
N VAL A 49 8.00 -0.26 4.72
CA VAL A 49 7.25 -0.37 3.48
C VAL A 49 7.52 -1.75 2.89
N ILE A 50 6.58 -2.65 3.10
CA ILE A 50 6.70 -4.07 2.82
C ILE A 50 5.91 -4.41 1.56
N SER A 51 6.53 -5.22 0.70
CA SER A 51 5.88 -5.86 -0.43
C SER A 51 5.45 -7.25 0.00
N ASP A 52 4.17 -7.58 -0.10
CA ASP A 52 3.70 -8.94 0.19
C ASP A 52 4.23 -9.96 -0.85
N ASN A 53 4.73 -9.47 -1.98
CA ASN A 53 5.53 -10.26 -2.92
C ASN A 53 7.00 -10.30 -2.50
N THR A 54 7.48 -11.48 -2.10
CA THR A 54 8.84 -11.71 -1.58
C THR A 54 9.97 -11.46 -2.59
N ASN A 55 9.69 -11.33 -3.88
CA ASN A 55 10.69 -10.97 -4.89
C ASN A 55 11.11 -9.50 -4.79
N TYR A 56 10.38 -8.68 -4.05
CA TYR A 56 10.66 -7.25 -3.88
C TYR A 56 11.23 -7.00 -2.49
N ARG A 57 12.32 -6.25 -2.43
CA ARG A 57 12.90 -5.84 -1.15
C ARG A 57 12.00 -4.82 -0.47
N GLU A 58 11.88 -4.96 0.85
CA GLU A 58 11.33 -3.92 1.71
C GLU A 58 12.29 -2.72 1.80
N TRP A 59 11.74 -1.59 2.19
CA TRP A 59 12.48 -0.37 2.52
C TRP A 59 11.77 0.36 3.65
N SER A 60 12.34 1.44 4.15
CA SER A 60 11.77 2.16 5.29
C SER A 60 11.71 3.66 5.09
N ILE A 61 10.66 4.25 5.62
CA ILE A 61 10.52 5.69 5.81
C ILE A 61 11.11 6.00 7.19
N THR A 62 12.03 6.96 7.22
CA THR A 62 12.72 7.44 8.42
C THR A 62 12.31 8.87 8.69
N LYS A 63 12.60 9.38 9.88
CA LYS A 63 12.30 10.78 10.24
C LYS A 63 12.88 11.79 9.24
N ASP A 64 14.05 11.48 8.67
CA ASP A 64 14.73 12.37 7.72
C ASP A 64 14.01 12.49 6.37
N ASN A 65 13.19 11.50 6.00
CA ASN A 65 12.51 11.45 4.70
C ASN A 65 10.98 11.41 4.81
N GLU A 66 10.42 11.44 6.02
CA GLU A 66 8.98 11.42 6.29
C GLU A 66 8.23 12.61 5.65
N CYS A 67 8.89 13.76 5.47
CA CYS A 67 8.30 14.90 4.78
C CYS A 67 7.91 14.63 3.32
N ARG A 68 8.43 13.55 2.72
CA ARG A 68 8.14 13.10 1.35
C ARG A 68 6.99 12.10 1.31
N PHE A 69 6.52 11.64 2.46
CA PHE A 69 5.49 10.63 2.62
C PHE A 69 4.12 11.25 2.91
N GLY A 70 3.08 10.75 2.25
CA GLY A 70 1.70 11.15 2.53
C GLY A 70 0.71 10.01 2.30
N VAL A 71 -0.18 9.75 3.25
CA VAL A 71 -1.19 8.70 3.13
C VAL A 71 -2.43 9.24 2.39
N PHE A 72 -2.92 8.47 1.42
CA PHE A 72 -4.13 8.78 0.66
C PHE A 72 -5.33 7.91 1.03
N GLY A 73 -5.09 6.80 1.71
CA GLY A 73 -6.15 5.92 2.20
C GLY A 73 -5.64 4.57 2.67
N LYS A 74 -6.47 3.87 3.45
CA LYS A 74 -6.21 2.50 3.89
C LYS A 74 -6.98 1.50 3.04
N VAL A 75 -6.31 0.46 2.56
CA VAL A 75 -6.94 -0.60 1.78
C VAL A 75 -7.67 -1.53 2.73
N LEU A 76 -8.97 -1.73 2.48
CA LEU A 76 -9.84 -2.59 3.28
C LEU A 76 -9.89 -4.01 2.72
N ILE A 77 -10.13 -4.13 1.42
CA ILE A 77 -10.31 -5.41 0.72
C ILE A 77 -9.83 -5.31 -0.74
N SER A 78 -9.40 -6.45 -1.28
CA SER A 78 -9.17 -6.66 -2.71
C SER A 78 -10.18 -7.66 -3.27
N GLN A 79 -10.56 -7.49 -4.53
CA GLN A 79 -11.47 -8.37 -5.25
C GLN A 79 -10.90 -8.71 -6.62
N THR A 80 -10.60 -9.98 -6.83
CA THR A 80 -10.20 -10.48 -8.15
C THR A 80 -11.37 -10.48 -9.12
N GLN A 81 -11.14 -9.86 -10.27
CA GLN A 81 -12.15 -9.73 -11.30
C GLN A 81 -12.09 -10.91 -12.28
N SER A 82 -13.24 -11.52 -12.53
CA SER A 82 -13.45 -12.37 -13.71
C SER A 82 -14.18 -11.55 -14.77
N LEU A 83 -13.42 -10.94 -15.69
CA LEU A 83 -13.99 -10.16 -16.78
C LEU A 83 -14.59 -11.08 -17.83
N LYS A 84 -15.90 -10.97 -18.07
CA LYS A 84 -16.57 -11.56 -19.24
C LYS A 84 -16.85 -10.44 -20.24
N ARG A 85 -16.19 -10.48 -21.39
CA ARG A 85 -16.46 -9.55 -22.48
C ARG A 85 -17.68 -10.06 -23.26
N HIS A 86 -18.71 -9.23 -23.35
CA HIS A 86 -19.85 -9.47 -24.21
C HIS A 86 -19.64 -8.64 -25.49
N ASN A 87 -19.86 -9.28 -26.65
CA ASN A 87 -19.79 -8.64 -27.97
C ASN A 87 -21.07 -7.87 -28.26
#